data_AF-A0A842VQV9-F1
#
_entry.id   AF-A0A842VQV9-F1
#
_cell.length_a   1.000
_cell.length_b   1.000
_cell.length_c   1.000
_cell.angle_alpha   90.00
_cell.angle_beta   90.00
_cell.angle_gamma   90.00
#
_symmetry.space_group_name_H-M   'P 1'
#
loop_
_entity.id
_entity.type
_entity.pdbx_description
1 polymer ?
#
loop_
_entity_poly.entity_id
_entity_poly.type
_entity_poly.pdbx_seq_one_letter_code
_entity_poly.pdbx_strand_id
1 'polypeptide(L)'
;MILTSSDEMILKAVCWIIVIVECFVVAIVLYKYLKEKSESEYSKKISIGYVFFAVGYAICRIFFLISDFEQIENDTSRFYVIVVILGYISVISAILWLAHTIEFYLMQSRRKITTKLLIIMLSIVVVMFIFATIYYDSELTMNIARYSVYIISGIAGFIVFFFYLSLVFKTVGAVRTRFFVNFIGICLIFAGMVFDSEYLQYLLPVWLPPLFAGVGFIMFSLAQIKK
;
A
#
# COMPACT_ATOMS: atom_id res chain seq x y z
N MET A 1 19.72 -2.82 -17.16
CA MET A 1 20.82 -3.27 -16.28
C MET A 1 21.67 -2.05 -15.93
N ILE A 2 21.47 -1.45 -14.76
CA ILE A 2 22.35 -0.41 -14.21
C ILE A 2 22.45 -0.66 -12.70
N LEU A 3 23.70 -0.79 -12.27
CA LEU A 3 24.15 -0.99 -10.89
C LEU A 3 23.80 0.27 -10.08
N THR A 4 22.79 0.20 -9.21
CA THR A 4 22.90 0.93 -7.93
C THR A 4 24.18 0.43 -7.29
N SER A 5 25.01 1.33 -6.79
CA SER A 5 26.17 0.89 -6.00
C SER A 5 25.64 -0.01 -4.87
N SER A 6 26.41 -1.02 -4.47
CA SER A 6 26.05 -1.91 -3.36
C SER A 6 25.66 -1.10 -2.10
N ASP A 7 26.28 0.06 -1.93
CA ASP A 7 26.02 0.98 -0.83
C ASP A 7 24.65 1.66 -0.95
N GLU A 8 24.23 2.08 -2.14
CA GLU A 8 22.90 2.64 -2.40
C GLU A 8 21.78 1.61 -2.17
N MET A 9 22.01 0.35 -2.54
CA MET A 9 21.07 -0.74 -2.26
C MET A 9 20.94 -0.97 -0.75
N ILE A 10 22.06 -1.05 -0.02
CA ILE A 10 22.06 -1.20 1.44
C ILE A 10 21.30 -0.02 2.08
N LEU A 11 21.57 1.21 1.63
CA LEU A 11 20.87 2.39 2.12
C LEU A 11 19.37 2.32 1.85
N LYS A 12 18.96 1.97 0.61
CA LYS A 12 17.55 1.76 0.24
C LYS A 12 16.88 0.73 1.15
N ALA A 13 17.54 -0.42 1.36
CA ALA A 13 17.04 -1.49 2.22
C ALA A 13 16.88 -1.03 3.67
N VAL A 14 17.87 -0.35 4.24
CA VAL A 14 17.80 0.20 5.60
C VAL A 14 16.65 1.19 5.74
N CYS A 15 16.50 2.13 4.80
CA CYS A 15 15.40 3.09 4.82
C CYS A 15 14.03 2.40 4.75
N TRP A 16 13.87 1.38 3.91
CA TRP A 16 12.62 0.62 3.84
C TRP A 16 12.37 -0.24 5.08
N ILE A 17 13.40 -0.82 5.71
CA ILE A 17 13.28 -1.54 6.98
C ILE A 17 12.76 -0.61 8.08
N ILE A 18 13.26 0.64 8.13
CA ILE A 18 12.76 1.64 9.09
C ILE A 18 11.25 1.86 8.88
N VAL A 19 10.81 2.06 7.63
CA VAL A 19 9.37 2.24 7.31
C VAL A 19 8.54 0.99 7.64
N ILE A 20 9.07 -0.21 7.39
CA ILE A 20 8.41 -1.48 7.77
C ILE A 20 8.18 -1.54 9.28
N VAL A 21 9.22 -1.26 10.06
CA VAL A 21 9.14 -1.22 11.53
C VAL A 21 8.14 -0.15 11.97
N GLU A 22 8.19 1.04 11.37
CA GLU A 22 7.26 2.13 11.64
C GLU A 22 5.81 1.70 11.40
N CYS A 23 5.52 1.03 10.27
CA CYS A 23 4.19 0.52 9.96
C CYS A 23 3.67 -0.46 11.02
N PHE A 24 4.53 -1.36 11.51
CA PHE A 24 4.16 -2.27 12.60
C PHE A 24 3.94 -1.54 13.92
N VAL A 25 4.77 -0.53 14.24
CA VAL A 25 4.58 0.32 15.43
C VAL A 25 3.25 1.07 15.33
N VAL A 26 2.95 1.69 14.20
CA VAL A 26 1.67 2.35 13.92
C VAL A 26 0.51 1.38 14.11
N ALA A 27 0.60 0.18 13.55
CA ALA A 27 -0.42 -0.86 13.70
C ALA A 27 -0.66 -1.22 15.18
N ILE A 28 0.41 -1.41 15.96
CA ILE A 28 0.32 -1.72 17.39
C ILE A 28 -0.28 -0.55 18.17
N VAL A 29 0.16 0.68 17.91
CA VAL A 29 -0.33 1.89 18.60
C VAL A 29 -1.82 2.10 18.31
N LEU A 30 -2.23 2.01 17.03
CA LEU A 30 -3.64 2.10 16.66
C LEU A 30 -4.46 0.99 17.31
N TYR A 31 -3.97 -0.26 17.30
CA TYR A 31 -4.65 -1.38 17.94
C TYR A 31 -4.84 -1.19 19.45
N LYS A 32 -3.82 -0.69 20.17
CA LYS A 32 -3.93 -0.36 21.60
C LYS A 32 -4.93 0.77 21.84
N TYR A 33 -4.85 1.84 21.04
CA TYR A 33 -5.77 2.96 21.14
C TYR A 33 -7.23 2.52 20.95
N LEU A 34 -7.49 1.58 20.03
CA LEU A 34 -8.81 0.97 19.83
C LEU A 34 -9.34 0.21 21.04
N LYS A 35 -8.47 -0.49 21.76
CA LYS A 35 -8.85 -1.27 22.93
C LYS A 35 -9.26 -0.35 24.09
N GLU A 36 -8.58 0.77 24.25
CA GLU A 36 -8.66 1.59 25.46
C GLU A 36 -9.51 2.87 25.32
N LYS A 37 -9.57 3.49 24.13
CA LYS A 37 -10.06 4.87 23.99
C LYS A 37 -11.14 5.11 22.95
N SER A 38 -11.47 4.15 22.09
CA SER A 38 -12.52 4.39 21.09
C SER A 38 -13.92 4.26 21.72
N GLU A 39 -14.66 5.36 21.72
CA GLU A 39 -16.00 5.47 22.32
C GLU A 39 -17.09 4.83 21.45
N SER A 40 -16.88 4.68 20.14
CA SER A 40 -17.88 4.10 19.21
C SER A 40 -17.41 2.83 18.50
N GLU A 41 -18.34 1.89 18.28
CA GLU A 41 -18.07 0.66 17.53
C GLU A 41 -17.62 0.96 16.08
N TYR A 42 -18.18 2.00 15.47
CA TYR A 42 -17.78 2.47 14.14
C TYR A 42 -16.30 2.90 14.09
N SER A 43 -15.84 3.65 15.10
CA SER A 43 -14.43 4.06 15.22
C SER A 43 -13.50 2.86 15.40
N LYS A 44 -13.95 1.82 16.15
CA LYS A 44 -13.22 0.55 16.26
C LYS A 44 -13.00 -0.11 14.93
N LYS A 45 -14.07 -0.30 14.15
CA LYS A 45 -14.01 -1.00 12.86
C LYS A 45 -13.18 -0.25 11.83
N ILE A 46 -13.31 1.08 11.78
CA ILE A 46 -12.51 1.92 10.88
C ILE A 46 -11.02 1.82 11.23
N SER A 47 -10.65 1.88 12.52
CA SER A 47 -9.23 1.80 12.86
C SER A 47 -8.64 0.39 12.78
N ILE A 48 -9.44 -0.66 12.89
CA ILE A 48 -9.03 -2.00 12.46
C ILE A 48 -8.68 -1.99 10.96
N GLY A 49 -9.48 -1.29 10.14
CA GLY A 49 -9.18 -1.02 8.74
C GLY A 49 -7.76 -0.47 8.52
N TYR A 50 -7.40 0.53 9.33
CA TYR A 50 -6.08 1.15 9.30
C TYR A 50 -4.95 0.23 9.76
N VAL A 51 -5.18 -0.57 10.80
CA VAL A 51 -4.20 -1.57 11.26
C VAL A 51 -3.89 -2.58 10.15
N PHE A 52 -4.92 -3.11 9.49
CA PHE A 52 -4.74 -4.03 8.37
C PHE A 52 -4.02 -3.36 7.20
N PHE A 53 -4.32 -2.10 6.90
CA PHE A 53 -3.62 -1.35 5.86
C PHE A 53 -2.11 -1.20 6.16
N ALA A 54 -1.75 -0.79 7.38
CA ALA A 54 -0.35 -0.65 7.78
C ALA A 54 0.40 -1.99 7.75
N VAL A 55 -0.20 -3.06 8.27
CA VAL A 55 0.40 -4.41 8.23
C VAL A 55 0.54 -4.92 6.80
N GLY A 56 -0.50 -4.79 5.97
CA GLY A 56 -0.46 -5.24 4.58
C GLY A 56 0.55 -4.46 3.73
N TYR A 57 0.74 -3.16 4.01
CA TYR A 57 1.81 -2.37 3.39
C TYR A 57 3.20 -2.81 3.86
N ALA A 58 3.39 -3.07 5.16
CA ALA A 58 4.65 -3.58 5.70
C ALA A 58 5.03 -4.92 5.04
N ILE A 59 4.08 -5.86 4.92
CA ILE A 59 4.27 -7.13 4.23
C ILE A 59 4.59 -6.91 2.74
N CYS A 60 3.89 -5.99 2.07
CA CYS A 60 4.19 -5.62 0.68
C CYS A 60 5.66 -5.15 0.53
N ARG A 61 6.13 -4.29 1.43
CA ARG A 61 7.52 -3.82 1.41
C ARG A 61 8.54 -4.92 1.74
N ILE A 62 8.21 -5.88 2.60
CA ILE A 62 9.07 -7.05 2.83
C ILE A 62 9.23 -7.84 1.52
N PHE A 63 8.14 -8.10 0.80
CA PHE A 63 8.24 -8.76 -0.49
C PHE A 63 9.05 -7.94 -1.49
N PHE A 64 8.81 -6.65 -1.64
CA PHE A 64 9.61 -5.83 -2.56
C PHE A 64 11.10 -5.76 -2.19
N LEU A 65 11.44 -5.77 -0.90
CA LEU A 65 12.82 -5.81 -0.46
C LEU A 65 13.47 -7.17 -0.80
N ILE A 66 12.74 -8.28 -0.64
CA ILE A 66 13.20 -9.61 -1.08
C ILE A 66 13.38 -9.64 -2.60
N SER A 67 12.45 -9.05 -3.37
CA SER A 67 12.58 -9.01 -4.83
C SER A 67 13.75 -8.14 -5.29
N ASP A 68 14.03 -7.03 -4.61
CA ASP A 68 15.19 -6.18 -4.91
C ASP A 68 16.51 -6.96 -4.74
N PHE A 69 16.66 -7.75 -3.67
CA PHE A 69 17.83 -8.60 -3.47
C PHE A 69 17.94 -9.69 -4.53
N GLU A 70 16.82 -10.36 -4.84
CA GLU A 70 16.77 -11.40 -5.87
C GLU A 70 17.15 -10.85 -7.25
N GLN A 71 16.68 -9.65 -7.60
CA GLN A 71 16.97 -9.01 -8.88
C GLN A 71 18.47 -8.74 -9.07
N ILE A 72 19.20 -8.51 -7.98
CA ILE A 72 20.63 -8.20 -8.03
C ILE A 72 21.46 -9.47 -8.18
N GLU A 73 21.07 -10.55 -7.50
CA GLU A 73 21.80 -11.82 -7.55
C GLU A 73 21.48 -12.63 -8.81
N ASN A 74 20.21 -12.68 -9.20
CA ASN A 74 19.69 -13.62 -10.19
C ASN A 74 18.99 -12.95 -11.39
N ASP A 75 19.13 -11.62 -11.54
CA ASP A 75 18.38 -10.81 -12.52
C ASP A 75 16.85 -11.02 -12.37
N THR A 76 16.06 -10.85 -13.43
CA THR A 76 14.61 -11.08 -13.39
C THR A 76 14.24 -12.57 -13.37
N SER A 77 14.51 -13.23 -12.24
CA SER A 77 14.20 -14.64 -12.02
C SER A 77 12.69 -14.90 -11.84
N ARG A 78 12.28 -16.18 -11.83
CA ARG A 78 10.91 -16.58 -11.46
C ARG A 78 10.53 -16.10 -10.07
N PHE A 79 11.47 -16.24 -9.14
CA PHE A 79 11.25 -15.90 -7.75
C PHE A 79 11.02 -14.40 -7.60
N TYR A 80 11.79 -13.58 -8.32
CA TYR A 80 11.57 -12.13 -8.42
C TYR A 80 10.11 -11.79 -8.78
N VAL A 81 9.61 -12.34 -9.90
CA VAL A 81 8.24 -12.02 -10.36
C VAL A 81 7.17 -12.50 -9.38
N ILE A 82 7.31 -13.71 -8.82
CA ILE A 82 6.37 -14.25 -7.83
C ILE A 82 6.30 -13.33 -6.61
N VAL A 83 7.45 -12.93 -6.07
CA VAL A 83 7.54 -12.09 -4.88
C VAL A 83 6.96 -10.69 -5.15
N VAL A 84 7.22 -10.09 -6.32
CA VAL A 84 6.61 -8.82 -6.74
C VAL A 84 5.08 -8.92 -6.75
N ILE A 85 4.52 -9.96 -7.38
CA ILE A 85 3.06 -10.13 -7.44
C ILE A 85 2.47 -10.35 -6.04
N LEU A 86 3.14 -11.10 -5.16
CA LEU A 86 2.73 -11.25 -3.76
C LEU A 86 2.71 -9.92 -3.00
N GLY A 87 3.69 -9.04 -3.25
CA GLY A 87 3.70 -7.66 -2.74
C GLY A 87 2.43 -6.90 -3.11
N TYR A 88 2.06 -6.95 -4.40
CA TYR A 88 0.83 -6.30 -4.88
C TYR A 88 -0.45 -6.92 -4.31
N ILE A 89 -0.53 -8.26 -4.21
CA ILE A 89 -1.66 -8.94 -3.58
C ILE A 89 -1.83 -8.46 -2.13
N SER A 90 -0.74 -8.37 -1.38
CA SER A 90 -0.75 -7.92 0.02
C SER A 90 -1.33 -6.51 0.15
N VAL A 91 -0.80 -5.54 -0.61
CA VAL A 91 -1.25 -4.14 -0.50
C VAL A 91 -2.66 -3.93 -1.04
N ILE A 92 -3.05 -4.59 -2.13
CA ILE A 92 -4.42 -4.50 -2.67
C ILE A 92 -5.42 -5.10 -1.67
N SER A 93 -5.08 -6.21 -1.02
CA SER A 93 -5.93 -6.80 0.02
C SER A 93 -6.09 -5.86 1.22
N ALA A 94 -5.01 -5.19 1.62
CA ALA A 94 -5.02 -4.20 2.70
C ALA A 94 -5.90 -2.98 2.34
N ILE A 95 -5.76 -2.47 1.12
CA ILE A 95 -6.57 -1.38 0.57
C ILE A 95 -8.05 -1.79 0.49
N LEU A 96 -8.34 -3.00 0.02
CA LEU A 96 -9.70 -3.53 -0.08
C LEU A 96 -10.36 -3.56 1.30
N TRP A 97 -9.65 -4.02 2.32
CA TRP A 97 -10.16 -4.05 3.68
C TRP A 97 -10.44 -2.64 4.21
N LEU A 98 -9.51 -1.70 3.97
CA LEU A 98 -9.68 -0.30 4.34
C LEU A 98 -10.89 0.33 3.64
N ALA A 99 -11.01 0.18 2.32
CA ALA A 99 -12.14 0.67 1.55
C ALA A 99 -13.47 0.05 2.01
N HIS A 100 -13.47 -1.25 2.29
CA HIS A 100 -14.63 -1.96 2.81
C HIS A 100 -15.11 -1.37 4.15
N THR A 101 -14.19 -1.19 5.10
CA THR A 101 -14.52 -0.64 6.42
C THR A 101 -15.08 0.77 6.30
N ILE A 102 -14.47 1.63 5.48
CA ILE A 102 -14.95 3.01 5.35
C ILE A 102 -16.28 3.07 4.59
N GLU A 103 -16.43 2.34 3.49
CA GLU A 103 -17.67 2.37 2.70
C GLU A 103 -18.87 1.86 3.50
N PHE A 104 -18.68 0.82 4.30
CA PHE A 104 -19.72 0.24 5.12
C PHE A 104 -20.02 1.06 6.39
N TYR A 105 -18.99 1.46 7.15
CA TYR A 105 -19.17 2.07 8.47
C TYR A 105 -19.25 3.60 8.45
N LEU A 106 -18.62 4.27 7.47
CA LEU A 106 -18.60 5.74 7.40
C LEU A 106 -19.60 6.28 6.38
N MET A 107 -19.61 5.73 5.16
CA MET A 107 -20.49 6.21 4.11
C MET A 107 -21.91 5.62 4.16
N GLN A 108 -22.10 4.55 4.94
CA GLN A 108 -23.34 3.78 5.01
C GLN A 108 -23.89 3.42 3.62
N SER A 109 -22.99 3.28 2.63
CA SER A 109 -23.37 3.07 1.24
C SER A 109 -23.85 1.63 1.06
N ARG A 110 -25.14 1.45 0.75
CA ARG A 110 -25.70 0.11 0.48
C ARG A 110 -25.12 -0.55 -0.78
N ARG A 111 -24.58 0.23 -1.73
CA ARG A 111 -24.20 -0.28 -3.06
C ARG A 111 -22.81 -0.95 -3.11
N LYS A 112 -21.96 -0.74 -2.09
CA LYS A 112 -20.61 -1.33 -1.94
C LYS A 112 -19.78 -1.30 -3.24
N ILE A 113 -19.83 -0.19 -3.97
CA ILE A 113 -19.29 -0.09 -5.34
C ILE A 113 -17.77 -0.14 -5.31
N THR A 114 -17.13 0.66 -4.45
CA THR A 114 -15.67 0.72 -4.33
C THR A 114 -15.11 -0.63 -3.90
N THR A 115 -15.74 -1.26 -2.89
CA THR A 115 -15.36 -2.60 -2.43
C THR A 115 -15.46 -3.64 -3.55
N LYS A 116 -16.56 -3.65 -4.32
CA LYS A 116 -16.74 -4.60 -5.44
C LYS A 116 -15.69 -4.43 -6.53
N LEU A 117 -15.38 -3.18 -6.91
CA LEU A 117 -14.34 -2.90 -7.90
C LEU A 117 -12.98 -3.42 -7.44
N LEU A 118 -12.60 -3.17 -6.18
CA LEU A 118 -11.34 -3.65 -5.62
C LEU A 118 -11.29 -5.19 -5.52
N ILE A 119 -12.42 -5.88 -5.26
CA ILE A 119 -12.49 -7.35 -5.31
C ILE A 119 -12.22 -7.86 -6.72
N ILE A 120 -12.84 -7.26 -7.75
CA ILE A 120 -12.61 -7.65 -9.15
C ILE A 120 -11.13 -7.50 -9.50
N MET A 121 -10.53 -6.38 -9.10
CA MET A 121 -9.11 -6.11 -9.34
C MET A 121 -8.21 -7.11 -8.63
N LEU A 122 -8.48 -7.42 -7.35
CA LEU A 122 -7.75 -8.44 -6.60
C LEU A 122 -7.86 -9.81 -7.28
N SER A 123 -9.05 -10.21 -7.72
CA SER A 123 -9.26 -11.46 -8.45
C SER A 123 -8.42 -11.52 -9.73
N ILE A 124 -8.36 -10.42 -10.49
CA ILE A 124 -7.51 -10.37 -11.70
C ILE A 124 -6.03 -10.53 -11.33
N VAL A 125 -5.54 -9.86 -10.27
CA VAL A 125 -4.14 -9.99 -9.83
C VAL A 125 -3.83 -11.41 -9.37
N VAL A 126 -4.75 -12.08 -8.66
CA VAL A 126 -4.60 -13.48 -8.24
C VAL A 126 -4.61 -14.42 -9.46
N VAL A 127 -5.45 -14.18 -10.46
CA VAL A 127 -5.41 -14.93 -11.71
C VAL A 127 -4.05 -14.74 -12.41
N MET A 128 -3.55 -13.51 -12.49
CA MET A 128 -2.24 -13.22 -13.07
C MET A 128 -1.10 -13.89 -12.30
N PHE A 129 -1.20 -13.99 -10.97
CA PHE A 129 -0.26 -14.75 -10.14
C PHE A 129 -0.23 -16.24 -10.52
N ILE A 130 -1.41 -16.85 -10.66
CA ILE A 130 -1.53 -18.25 -11.06
C ILE A 130 -0.95 -18.45 -12.48
N PHE A 131 -1.30 -17.56 -13.42
CA PHE A 131 -0.77 -17.61 -14.78
C PHE A 131 0.76 -17.46 -14.82
N ALA A 132 1.34 -16.49 -14.10
CA ALA A 132 2.79 -16.30 -14.00
C ALA A 132 3.49 -17.51 -13.36
N THR A 133 2.81 -18.21 -12.45
CA THR A 133 3.35 -19.41 -11.81
C THR A 133 3.30 -20.62 -12.72
N ILE A 134 2.24 -20.80 -13.52
CA ILE A 134 2.05 -21.98 -14.38
C ILE A 134 2.82 -21.85 -15.71
N TYR A 135 2.79 -20.68 -16.34
CA TYR A 135 3.30 -20.46 -17.70
C TYR A 135 4.58 -19.62 -17.70
N TYR A 136 5.53 -19.97 -16.84
CA TYR A 136 6.76 -19.23 -16.61
C TYR A 136 7.72 -19.24 -17.81
N ASP A 137 7.72 -20.30 -18.62
CA ASP A 137 8.73 -20.51 -19.68
C ASP A 137 8.64 -19.52 -20.86
N SER A 138 7.63 -18.63 -20.87
CA SER A 138 7.44 -17.60 -21.88
C SER A 138 7.71 -16.23 -21.27
N GLU A 139 8.78 -15.57 -21.74
CA GLU A 139 9.12 -14.18 -21.40
C GLU A 139 7.93 -13.23 -21.63
N LEU A 140 7.16 -13.47 -22.71
CA LEU A 140 5.95 -12.73 -23.03
C LEU A 140 4.91 -12.84 -21.91
N THR A 141 4.69 -14.04 -21.36
CA THR A 141 3.69 -14.27 -20.31
C THR A 141 4.07 -13.57 -19.00
N MET A 142 5.35 -13.61 -18.63
CA MET A 142 5.86 -12.91 -17.45
C MET A 142 5.70 -11.40 -17.56
N ASN A 143 6.06 -10.84 -18.72
CA ASN A 143 5.92 -9.41 -18.97
C ASN A 143 4.45 -8.97 -18.92
N ILE A 144 3.54 -9.73 -19.54
CA ILE A 144 2.10 -9.45 -19.48
C ILE A 144 1.60 -9.45 -18.04
N ALA A 145 1.97 -10.46 -17.23
CA ALA A 145 1.57 -10.54 -15.83
C ALA A 145 2.07 -9.32 -15.05
N ARG A 146 3.35 -8.97 -15.19
CA ARG A 146 3.97 -7.82 -14.50
C ARG A 146 3.28 -6.51 -14.86
N TYR A 147 3.13 -6.19 -16.16
CA TYR A 147 2.49 -4.96 -16.60
C TYR A 147 1.02 -4.87 -16.20
N SER A 148 0.29 -5.99 -16.27
CA SER A 148 -1.10 -6.06 -15.83
C SER A 148 -1.23 -5.70 -14.35
N VAL A 149 -0.35 -6.25 -13.50
CA VAL A 149 -0.36 -5.96 -12.07
C VAL A 149 0.01 -4.50 -11.78
N TYR A 150 0.96 -3.91 -12.51
CA TYR A 150 1.29 -2.48 -12.40
C TYR A 150 0.09 -1.58 -12.74
N ILE A 151 -0.59 -1.85 -13.86
CA ILE A 151 -1.77 -1.09 -14.29
C ILE A 151 -2.88 -1.21 -13.25
N ILE A 152 -3.19 -2.42 -12.81
CA ILE A 152 -4.24 -2.67 -11.82
C ILE A 152 -3.92 -1.97 -10.50
N SER A 153 -2.67 -2.04 -10.04
CA SER A 153 -2.25 -1.37 -8.79
C SER A 153 -2.35 0.15 -8.90
N GLY A 154 -1.99 0.72 -10.05
CA GLY A 154 -2.19 2.15 -10.34
C GLY A 154 -3.66 2.55 -10.28
N ILE A 155 -4.54 1.79 -10.95
CA ILE A 155 -5.99 2.02 -10.90
C ILE A 155 -6.51 1.91 -9.46
N ALA A 156 -6.04 0.93 -8.68
CA ALA A 156 -6.48 0.74 -7.30
C ALA A 156 -6.08 1.94 -6.43
N GLY A 157 -4.87 2.46 -6.65
CA GLY A 157 -4.41 3.69 -6.01
C GLY A 157 -5.28 4.90 -6.34
N PHE A 158 -5.62 5.09 -7.63
CA PHE A 158 -6.54 6.15 -8.06
C PHE A 158 -7.93 6.01 -7.41
N ILE A 159 -8.47 4.80 -7.32
CA ILE A 159 -9.76 4.55 -6.65
C ILE A 159 -9.71 4.98 -5.18
N VAL A 160 -8.63 4.62 -4.46
CA VAL A 160 -8.45 5.04 -3.05
C VAL A 160 -8.32 6.54 -2.94
N PHE A 161 -7.55 7.18 -3.82
CA PHE A 161 -7.39 8.62 -3.86
C PHE A 161 -8.74 9.35 -4.02
N PHE A 162 -9.52 8.99 -5.04
CA PHE A 162 -10.85 9.57 -5.27
C PHE A 162 -11.80 9.28 -4.11
N PHE A 163 -11.71 8.09 -3.52
CA PHE A 163 -12.52 7.71 -2.38
C PHE A 163 -12.26 8.63 -1.18
N TYR A 164 -11.00 8.84 -0.78
CA TYR A 164 -10.67 9.75 0.32
C TYR A 164 -10.98 11.21 0.00
N LEU A 165 -10.70 11.66 -1.22
CA LEU A 165 -11.06 13.00 -1.67
C LEU A 165 -12.57 13.24 -1.51
N SER A 166 -13.40 12.25 -1.86
CA SER A 166 -14.85 12.33 -1.70
C SER A 166 -15.29 12.47 -0.23
N LEU A 167 -14.57 11.85 0.71
CA LEU A 167 -14.85 11.94 2.14
C LEU A 167 -14.52 13.32 2.70
N VAL A 168 -13.41 13.92 2.24
CA VAL A 168 -13.03 15.30 2.61
C VAL A 168 -14.14 16.27 2.23
N PHE A 169 -14.69 16.16 1.02
CA PHE A 169 -15.76 17.05 0.56
C PHE A 169 -17.11 16.82 1.26
N LYS A 170 -17.41 15.58 1.66
CA LYS A 170 -18.70 15.22 2.28
C LYS A 170 -18.78 15.43 3.79
N THR A 171 -17.64 15.53 4.47
CA THR A 171 -17.59 15.71 5.93
C THR A 171 -17.44 17.18 6.33
N VAL A 172 -17.73 17.53 7.58
CA VAL A 172 -17.65 18.91 8.12
C VAL A 172 -16.95 18.95 9.48
N GLY A 173 -16.48 20.14 9.88
CA GLY A 173 -15.88 20.38 11.20
C GLY A 173 -14.59 19.57 11.44
N ALA A 174 -14.39 19.12 12.67
CA ALA A 174 -13.20 18.37 13.07
C ALA A 174 -13.02 17.06 12.28
N VAL A 175 -14.11 16.43 11.88
CA VAL A 175 -14.11 15.19 11.07
C VAL A 175 -13.49 15.45 9.69
N ARG A 176 -13.80 16.59 9.06
CA ARG A 176 -13.19 16.98 7.78
C ARG A 176 -11.68 17.13 7.90
N THR A 177 -11.21 17.81 8.95
CA THR A 177 -9.77 17.99 9.18
C THR A 177 -9.05 16.65 9.32
N ARG A 178 -9.64 15.67 10.03
CA ARG A 178 -9.05 14.32 10.14
C ARG A 178 -8.99 13.61 8.79
N PHE A 179 -10.06 13.64 7.98
CA PHE A 179 -10.03 13.05 6.65
C PHE A 179 -9.05 13.76 5.71
N PHE A 180 -8.89 15.07 5.85
CA PHE A 180 -7.93 15.84 5.07
C PHE A 180 -6.49 15.46 5.41
N VAL A 181 -6.16 15.31 6.70
CA VAL A 181 -4.84 14.83 7.13
C VAL A 181 -4.59 13.40 6.66
N ASN A 182 -5.60 12.50 6.74
CA ASN A 182 -5.49 11.15 6.18
C ASN A 182 -5.29 11.16 4.66
N PHE A 183 -6.00 12.05 3.96
CA PHE A 183 -5.86 12.19 2.51
C PHE A 183 -4.46 12.64 2.13
N ILE A 184 -3.89 13.63 2.82
CA ILE A 184 -2.49 14.04 2.62
C ILE A 184 -1.54 12.87 2.92
N GLY A 185 -1.73 12.17 4.04
CA GLY A 185 -0.91 11.01 4.39
C GLY A 185 -0.93 9.93 3.31
N ILE A 186 -2.12 9.63 2.76
CA ILE A 186 -2.28 8.70 1.63
C ILE A 186 -1.58 9.22 0.37
N CYS A 187 -1.68 10.51 0.06
CA CYS A 187 -0.98 11.10 -1.07
C CYS A 187 0.53 10.95 -0.93
N LEU A 188 1.08 11.12 0.28
CA LEU A 188 2.49 10.91 0.56
C LEU A 188 2.90 9.44 0.42
N ILE A 189 2.08 8.49 0.91
CA ILE A 189 2.33 7.05 0.72
C ILE A 189 2.35 6.71 -0.78
N PHE A 190 1.38 7.20 -1.56
CA PHE A 190 1.34 6.97 -3.00
C PHE A 190 2.50 7.65 -3.73
N ALA A 191 2.87 8.87 -3.35
CA ALA A 191 4.04 9.54 -3.89
C ALA A 191 5.31 8.72 -3.62
N GLY A 192 5.48 8.19 -2.41
CA GLY A 192 6.55 7.25 -2.08
C GLY A 192 6.54 6.01 -2.98
N MET A 193 5.38 5.37 -3.19
CA MET A 193 5.29 4.22 -4.11
C MET A 193 5.64 4.58 -5.55
N VAL A 194 5.18 5.73 -6.05
CA VAL A 194 5.45 6.19 -7.43
C VAL A 194 6.92 6.54 -7.60
N PHE A 195 7.52 7.23 -6.63
CA PHE A 195 8.94 7.59 -6.66
C PHE A 195 9.87 6.39 -6.51
N ASP A 196 9.43 5.30 -5.86
CA ASP A 196 10.15 4.03 -5.79
C ASP A 196 10.01 3.19 -7.07
N SER A 197 9.28 3.67 -8.09
CA SER A 197 9.16 2.94 -9.35
C SER A 197 10.48 2.90 -10.11
N GLU A 198 10.69 1.80 -10.84
CA GLU A 198 11.87 1.57 -11.69
C GLU A 198 12.13 2.71 -12.70
N TYR A 199 11.12 3.52 -13.03
CA TYR A 199 11.24 4.64 -13.98
C TYR A 199 11.75 5.93 -13.33
N LEU A 200 11.48 6.14 -12.03
CA LEU A 200 11.78 7.40 -11.32
C LEU A 200 12.95 7.27 -10.35
N GLN A 201 13.37 6.04 -10.03
CA GLN A 201 14.44 5.77 -9.06
C GLN A 201 15.79 6.45 -9.38
N TYR A 202 16.04 6.83 -10.65
CA TYR A 202 17.31 7.48 -11.05
C TYR A 202 17.30 9.00 -10.85
N LEU A 203 16.12 9.61 -10.71
CA LEU A 203 15.97 11.06 -10.63
C LEU A 203 15.94 11.56 -9.19
N LEU A 204 15.74 10.65 -8.23
CA LEU A 204 15.49 10.97 -6.84
C LEU A 204 16.45 10.21 -5.92
N PRO A 205 16.86 10.79 -4.79
CA PRO A 205 17.66 10.08 -3.80
C PRO A 205 16.93 8.83 -3.27
N VAL A 206 17.64 7.71 -3.10
CA VAL A 206 17.07 6.41 -2.70
C VAL A 206 16.32 6.42 -1.35
N TRP A 207 16.61 7.39 -0.48
CA TRP A 207 15.95 7.58 0.81
C TRP A 207 14.64 8.38 0.72
N LEU A 208 14.39 9.07 -0.40
CA LEU A 208 13.22 9.94 -0.56
C LEU A 208 11.90 9.16 -0.62
N PRO A 209 11.77 8.06 -1.40
CA PRO A 209 10.52 7.30 -1.44
C PRO A 209 10.11 6.71 -0.07
N PRO A 210 11.01 6.06 0.70
CA PRO A 210 10.73 5.62 2.07
C PRO A 210 10.32 6.78 2.99
N LEU A 211 10.98 7.95 2.89
CA LEU A 211 10.65 9.11 3.72
C LEU A 211 9.21 9.58 3.49
N PHE A 212 8.80 9.69 2.22
CA PHE A 212 7.42 10.06 1.87
C PHE A 212 6.41 9.04 2.43
N ALA A 213 6.70 7.75 2.31
CA ALA A 213 5.86 6.70 2.87
C ALA A 213 5.74 6.80 4.40
N GLY A 214 6.86 6.92 5.12
CA GLY A 214 6.89 7.03 6.58
C GLY A 214 6.16 8.28 7.09
N VAL A 215 6.46 9.46 6.54
CA VAL A 215 5.73 10.69 6.90
C VAL A 215 4.22 10.52 6.64
N GLY A 216 3.86 9.85 5.55
CA GLY A 216 2.48 9.51 5.24
C GLY A 216 1.81 8.65 6.31
N PHE A 217 2.47 7.58 6.78
CA PHE A 217 1.96 6.71 7.86
C PHE A 217 1.90 7.42 9.22
N ILE A 218 2.87 8.28 9.54
CA ILE A 218 2.81 9.14 10.74
C ILE A 218 1.58 10.05 10.69
N MET A 219 1.38 10.79 9.60
CA MET A 219 0.21 11.68 9.46
C MET A 219 -1.10 10.90 9.56
N PHE A 220 -1.15 9.75 8.88
CA PHE A 220 -2.29 8.86 8.86
C PHE A 220 -2.64 8.33 10.26
N SER A 221 -1.65 7.93 11.06
CA SER A 221 -1.85 7.46 12.43
C SER A 221 -2.27 8.58 13.39
N LEU A 222 -1.63 9.75 13.31
CA LEU A 222 -1.95 10.91 14.14
C LEU A 222 -3.40 11.39 13.94
N ALA A 223 -3.89 11.33 12.70
CA ALA A 223 -5.27 11.69 12.37
C ALA A 223 -6.32 10.80 13.06
N GLN A 224 -5.95 9.57 13.45
CA GLN A 224 -6.84 8.65 14.17
C GLN A 224 -6.80 8.82 15.68
N ILE A 225 -5.65 9.20 16.21
CA ILE A 225 -5.44 9.36 17.66
C ILE A 225 -6.00 10.71 18.15
N LYS A 226 -5.98 11.74 17.30
CA LYS A 226 -6.42 13.09 17.67
C LYS A 226 -7.95 13.17 17.78
N LYS A 227 -8.45 13.53 18.97
CA LYS A 227 -9.87 13.88 19.21
C LYS A 227 -10.25 15.18 18.52
#